data_AF-A0A2A5BGV0-F1
#
_entry.id   AF-A0A2A5BGV0-F1
#
_cell.length_a   1.000
_cell.length_b   1.000
_cell.length_c   1.000
_cell.angle_alpha   90.00
_cell.angle_beta   90.00
_cell.angle_gamma   90.00
#
_symmetry.space_group_name_H-M   'P 1'
#
loop_
_entity.id
_entity.type
_entity.pdbx_description
1 polymer ?
#
loop_
_entity_poly.entity_id
_entity_poly.type
_entity_poly.pdbx_seq_one_letter_code
_entity_poly.pdbx_strand_id
1 'polypeptide(L)'
;MPTSFSKLTLSLLISSALLPLTSQAADFTIVNGQTVTTQQSLTANETGVVETGGTIDVSGSSGIDANGTNTTITNSGTISVNGNFGVRSSGTKATISNSGTITVSGFYSIFSSGDDTTITNSGTITAVNNTGINSGGNRTTITNSGTITAGNNTGINSGGNNDTINNSGTITVGADNGIYSFGNKATINNSGTITAGNDFGIFSNGATAIINNSGTITAANYAINS
;
A
#
# COMPACT_ATOMS: atom_id res chain seq x y z
N MET A 1 0.88 -5.94 69.35
CA MET A 1 1.16 -6.75 68.13
C MET A 1 0.03 -6.50 67.14
N PRO A 2 0.32 -6.19 65.87
CA PRO A 2 -0.59 -5.47 65.00
C PRO A 2 -1.72 -6.36 64.47
N THR A 3 -2.90 -5.75 64.41
CA THR A 3 -4.15 -6.24 63.83
C THR A 3 -4.09 -6.20 62.30
N SER A 4 -4.49 -7.30 61.67
CA SER A 4 -4.68 -7.45 60.21
C SER A 4 -5.71 -6.46 59.67
N PHE A 5 -5.38 -5.75 58.58
CA PHE A 5 -6.35 -5.01 57.77
C PHE A 5 -6.54 -5.75 56.44
N SER A 6 -7.72 -6.34 56.23
CA SER A 6 -8.17 -6.78 54.91
C SER A 6 -8.53 -5.55 54.07
N LYS A 7 -7.89 -5.37 52.91
CA LYS A 7 -8.31 -4.37 51.92
C LYS A 7 -9.56 -4.89 51.21
N LEU A 8 -10.69 -4.26 51.48
CA LEU A 8 -11.94 -4.47 50.76
C LEU A 8 -11.83 -3.85 49.36
N THR A 9 -12.01 -4.66 48.32
CA THR A 9 -12.08 -4.26 46.92
C THR A 9 -13.33 -3.41 46.67
N LEU A 10 -13.17 -2.20 46.14
CA LEU A 10 -14.28 -1.37 45.68
C LEU A 10 -14.38 -1.50 44.15
N SER A 11 -15.28 -2.35 43.68
CA SER A 11 -15.64 -2.48 42.27
C SER A 11 -16.66 -1.40 41.90
N LEU A 12 -16.24 -0.44 41.07
CA LEU A 12 -17.12 0.58 40.51
C LEU A 12 -17.83 0.01 39.27
N LEU A 13 -19.11 -0.36 39.40
CA LEU A 13 -19.99 -0.66 38.28
C LEU A 13 -20.51 0.65 37.69
N ILE A 14 -19.91 1.10 36.58
CA ILE A 14 -20.51 2.16 35.74
C ILE A 14 -21.49 1.48 34.79
N SER A 15 -22.77 1.45 35.18
CA SER A 15 -23.87 1.14 34.27
C SER A 15 -24.04 2.34 33.34
N SER A 16 -23.50 2.25 32.13
CA SER A 16 -23.77 3.21 31.05
C SER A 16 -24.79 2.58 30.11
N ALA A 17 -25.91 3.27 29.95
CA ALA A 17 -26.95 2.92 29.00
C ALA A 17 -26.36 2.95 27.58
N LEU A 18 -26.23 1.78 26.96
CA LEU A 18 -25.74 1.63 25.60
C LEU A 18 -26.89 1.96 24.64
N LEU A 19 -27.02 3.23 24.26
CA LEU A 19 -27.77 3.58 23.05
C LEU A 19 -27.01 2.98 21.87
N PRO A 20 -27.67 2.34 20.88
CA PRO A 20 -26.99 1.85 19.70
C PRO A 20 -26.49 3.07 18.92
N LEU A 21 -25.21 3.40 19.08
CA LEU A 21 -24.54 4.23 18.10
C LEU A 21 -24.57 3.45 16.78
N THR A 22 -25.04 4.09 15.73
CA THR A 22 -24.78 3.64 14.37
C THR A 22 -23.26 3.48 14.24
N SER A 23 -22.79 2.24 14.25
CA SER A 23 -21.39 1.86 14.13
C SER A 23 -20.88 2.20 12.72
N GLN A 24 -20.68 3.49 12.45
CA GLN A 24 -19.66 3.90 11.49
C GLN A 24 -18.35 3.32 12.03
N ALA A 25 -17.64 2.50 11.25
CA ALA A 25 -16.28 2.18 11.63
C ALA A 25 -15.50 3.50 11.75
N ALA A 26 -14.63 3.59 12.75
CA ALA A 26 -13.96 4.83 13.09
C ALA A 26 -12.64 4.91 12.33
N ASP A 27 -12.25 6.13 11.97
CA ASP A 27 -10.86 6.45 11.64
C ASP A 27 -9.91 5.82 12.67
N PHE A 28 -8.70 5.46 12.24
CA PHE A 28 -7.65 4.99 13.16
C PHE A 28 -6.37 5.82 13.03
N THR A 29 -5.63 5.89 14.13
CA THR A 29 -4.28 6.48 14.16
C THR A 29 -3.38 5.60 15.00
N ILE A 30 -2.27 5.13 14.42
CA ILE A 30 -1.21 4.41 15.11
C ILE A 30 -0.07 5.38 15.37
N VAL A 31 0.10 5.76 16.63
CA VAL A 31 1.02 6.85 17.03
C VAL A 31 2.44 6.34 17.29
N ASN A 32 3.39 7.28 17.45
CA ASN A 32 4.77 6.96 17.79
C ASN A 32 4.89 6.02 19.01
N GLY A 33 5.64 4.93 18.85
CA GLY A 33 5.88 3.93 19.90
C GLY A 33 4.74 2.92 20.08
N GLN A 34 3.62 3.08 19.36
CA GLN A 34 2.55 2.10 19.33
C GLN A 34 2.83 1.02 18.28
N THR A 35 2.66 -0.24 18.68
CA THR A 35 2.61 -1.39 17.77
C THR A 35 1.24 -2.03 17.84
N VAL A 36 0.60 -2.22 16.68
CA VAL A 36 -0.62 -3.02 16.55
C VAL A 36 -0.32 -4.28 15.76
N THR A 37 -0.85 -5.42 16.22
CA THR A 37 -0.57 -6.73 15.63
C THR A 37 -1.78 -7.36 14.94
N THR A 38 -2.85 -6.58 14.79
CA THR A 38 -4.08 -6.97 14.11
C THR A 38 -4.29 -6.13 12.85
N GLN A 39 -5.01 -6.71 11.88
CA GLN A 39 -5.49 -5.98 10.71
C GLN A 39 -6.29 -4.75 11.15
N GLN A 40 -6.04 -3.62 10.48
CA GLN A 40 -6.86 -2.42 10.58
C GLN A 40 -7.81 -2.36 9.38
N SER A 41 -9.02 -1.86 9.56
CA SER A 41 -10.04 -1.83 8.51
C SER A 41 -10.57 -0.41 8.32
N LEU A 42 -10.88 -0.07 7.07
CA LEU A 42 -11.52 1.21 6.71
C LEU A 42 -12.76 0.96 5.83
N THR A 43 -13.84 1.66 6.14
CA THR A 43 -15.06 1.75 5.32
C THR A 43 -15.20 3.15 4.69
N ALA A 44 -16.37 3.48 4.16
CA ALA A 44 -16.49 4.62 3.25
C ALA A 44 -16.20 5.96 3.96
N ASN A 45 -15.34 6.77 3.34
CA ASN A 45 -14.90 8.09 3.83
C ASN A 45 -14.05 8.06 5.12
N GLU A 46 -13.51 6.91 5.50
CA GLU A 46 -12.65 6.80 6.68
C GLU A 46 -11.17 7.01 6.35
N THR A 47 -10.44 7.39 7.38
CA THR A 47 -9.00 7.68 7.33
C THR A 47 -8.22 6.78 8.28
N GLY A 48 -7.18 6.15 7.75
CA GLY A 48 -6.19 5.39 8.53
C GLY A 48 -4.83 6.08 8.49
N VAL A 49 -4.26 6.37 9.66
CA VAL A 49 -2.94 7.01 9.78
C VAL A 49 -2.00 6.10 10.58
N VAL A 50 -0.80 5.89 10.05
CA VAL A 50 0.34 5.34 10.79
C VAL A 50 1.40 6.43 10.85
N GLU A 51 1.54 7.05 12.02
CA GLU A 51 2.49 8.14 12.22
C GLU A 51 3.93 7.63 12.23
N THR A 52 4.88 8.56 12.10
CA THR A 52 6.30 8.23 12.30
C THR A 52 6.52 7.58 13.67
N GLY A 53 7.13 6.40 13.67
CA GLY A 53 7.35 5.57 14.85
C GLY A 53 6.17 4.70 15.26
N GLY A 54 5.00 4.86 14.63
CA GLY A 54 3.89 3.91 14.71
C GLY A 54 4.16 2.66 13.87
N THR A 55 3.70 1.50 14.34
CA THR A 55 3.94 0.21 13.69
C THR A 55 2.67 -0.62 13.58
N ILE A 56 2.38 -1.10 12.37
CA ILE A 56 1.48 -2.23 12.11
C ILE A 56 2.37 -3.45 11.84
N ASP A 57 2.30 -4.49 12.67
CA ASP A 57 3.08 -5.73 12.53
C ASP A 57 2.15 -6.96 12.54
N VAL A 58 1.70 -7.37 11.36
CA VAL A 58 0.59 -8.31 11.21
C VAL A 58 1.07 -9.60 10.54
N SER A 59 0.75 -10.75 11.15
CA SER A 59 0.93 -12.08 10.55
C SER A 59 -0.33 -12.62 9.86
N GLY A 60 -1.38 -11.80 9.77
CA GLY A 60 -2.65 -12.09 9.13
C GLY A 60 -2.70 -11.71 7.64
N SER A 61 -3.91 -11.67 7.07
CA SER A 61 -4.08 -11.45 5.63
C SER A 61 -3.63 -10.06 5.16
N SER A 62 -3.96 -8.99 5.90
CA SER A 62 -3.55 -7.63 5.53
C SER A 62 -3.20 -6.77 6.72
N GLY A 63 -2.28 -5.82 6.52
CA GLY A 63 -2.00 -4.77 7.51
C GLY A 63 -3.18 -3.79 7.60
N ILE A 64 -3.55 -3.20 6.47
CA ILE A 64 -4.72 -2.34 6.32
C ILE A 64 -5.64 -2.93 5.23
N ASP A 65 -6.94 -3.04 5.53
CA ASP A 65 -7.98 -3.48 4.59
C ASP A 65 -9.08 -2.42 4.44
N ALA A 66 -9.04 -1.69 3.33
CA ALA A 66 -9.90 -0.56 3.02
C ALA A 66 -10.91 -0.91 1.91
N ASN A 67 -12.09 -1.39 2.30
CA ASN A 67 -13.12 -1.83 1.36
C ASN A 67 -14.13 -0.71 1.01
N GLY A 68 -14.10 0.41 1.73
CA GLY A 68 -14.96 1.55 1.47
C GLY A 68 -14.47 2.50 0.38
N THR A 69 -15.41 3.20 -0.26
CA THR A 69 -15.12 4.28 -1.21
C THR A 69 -14.51 5.48 -0.49
N ASN A 70 -13.68 6.25 -1.19
CA ASN A 70 -13.12 7.51 -0.70
C ASN A 70 -12.36 7.36 0.63
N THR A 71 -11.67 6.24 0.80
CA THR A 71 -10.80 5.99 1.97
C THR A 71 -9.48 6.73 1.81
N THR A 72 -8.92 7.18 2.93
CA THR A 72 -7.58 7.81 2.97
C THR A 72 -6.64 7.00 3.85
N ILE A 73 -5.48 6.62 3.33
CA ILE A 73 -4.47 5.83 4.04
C ILE A 73 -3.16 6.61 3.99
N THR A 74 -2.60 6.94 5.15
CA THR A 74 -1.30 7.60 5.26
C THR A 74 -0.37 6.79 6.14
N ASN A 75 0.70 6.26 5.55
CA ASN A 75 1.79 5.60 6.28
C ASN A 75 3.05 6.47 6.29
N SER A 76 3.40 6.99 7.45
CA SER A 76 4.69 7.64 7.76
C SER A 76 5.54 6.83 8.74
N GLY A 77 5.00 5.71 9.24
CA GLY A 77 5.66 4.78 10.14
C GLY A 77 6.04 3.48 9.43
N THR A 78 5.76 2.35 10.08
CA THR A 78 6.08 1.02 9.55
C THR A 78 4.82 0.16 9.41
N ILE A 79 4.65 -0.44 8.25
CA ILE A 79 3.70 -1.53 8.01
C ILE A 79 4.51 -2.77 7.63
N SER A 80 4.57 -3.74 8.52
CA SER A 80 5.20 -5.05 8.34
C SER A 80 4.10 -6.09 8.28
N VAL A 81 4.00 -6.83 7.18
CA VAL A 81 2.99 -7.88 7.02
C VAL A 81 3.64 -9.19 6.60
N ASN A 82 3.61 -10.15 7.51
CA ASN A 82 3.93 -11.54 7.19
C ASN A 82 2.69 -12.28 6.68
N GLY A 83 2.18 -11.82 5.53
CA GLY A 83 0.89 -12.22 4.98
C GLY A 83 0.68 -11.62 3.60
N ASN A 84 -0.58 -11.47 3.17
CA ASN A 84 -0.88 -11.24 1.76
C ASN A 84 -0.65 -9.79 1.31
N PHE A 85 -1.18 -8.83 2.07
CA PHE A 85 -1.25 -7.43 1.63
C PHE A 85 -0.76 -6.45 2.70
N GLY A 86 0.10 -5.50 2.33
CA GLY A 86 0.46 -4.40 3.22
C GLY A 86 -0.75 -3.50 3.40
N VAL A 87 -1.23 -3.00 2.26
CA VAL A 87 -2.49 -2.28 2.10
C VAL A 87 -3.32 -2.98 1.02
N ARG A 88 -4.54 -3.38 1.37
CA ARG A 88 -5.57 -3.82 0.41
C ARG A 88 -6.64 -2.74 0.32
N SER A 89 -6.90 -2.22 -0.88
CA SER A 89 -7.95 -1.24 -1.13
C SER A 89 -8.87 -1.69 -2.26
N SER A 90 -10.17 -1.77 -1.99
CA SER A 90 -11.15 -2.29 -2.96
C SER A 90 -12.19 -1.23 -3.37
N GLY A 91 -12.34 -0.16 -2.60
CA GLY A 91 -13.28 0.92 -2.88
C GLY A 91 -12.74 1.94 -3.88
N THR A 92 -13.64 2.60 -4.59
CA THR A 92 -13.27 3.66 -5.56
C THR A 92 -12.75 4.91 -4.87
N LYS A 93 -11.95 5.72 -5.57
CA LYS A 93 -11.43 7.02 -5.10
C LYS A 93 -10.59 6.93 -3.83
N ALA A 94 -9.94 5.80 -3.59
CA ALA A 94 -9.03 5.67 -2.46
C ALA A 94 -7.79 6.57 -2.66
N THR A 95 -7.25 7.10 -1.57
CA THR A 95 -5.97 7.81 -1.54
C THR A 95 -5.02 7.05 -0.62
N ILE A 96 -3.91 6.55 -1.18
CA ILE A 96 -2.92 5.75 -0.45
C ILE A 96 -1.57 6.48 -0.53
N SER A 97 -1.05 6.92 0.60
CA SER A 97 0.23 7.63 0.70
C SER A 97 1.20 6.88 1.61
N ASN A 98 2.37 6.54 1.08
CA ASN A 98 3.45 5.92 1.82
C ASN A 98 4.70 6.81 1.79
N SER A 99 5.01 7.44 2.91
CA SER A 99 6.29 8.13 3.17
C SER A 99 7.18 7.36 4.14
N GLY A 100 6.62 6.39 4.86
CA GLY A 100 7.35 5.46 5.72
C GLY A 100 7.77 4.19 4.99
N THR A 101 7.65 3.06 5.69
CA THR A 101 8.05 1.74 5.17
C THR A 101 6.84 0.81 5.10
N ILE A 102 6.70 0.11 3.98
CA ILE A 102 5.81 -1.06 3.83
C ILE A 102 6.68 -2.25 3.44
N THR A 103 6.63 -3.33 4.22
CA THR A 103 7.32 -4.59 3.94
C THR A 103 6.33 -5.74 3.98
N VAL A 104 6.25 -6.52 2.90
CA VAL A 104 5.31 -7.64 2.79
C VAL A 104 6.00 -8.89 2.28
N SER A 105 5.78 -10.01 2.97
CA SER A 105 6.37 -11.30 2.61
C SER A 105 5.51 -12.16 1.68
N GLY A 106 4.19 -11.95 1.61
CA GLY A 106 3.29 -12.78 0.80
C GLY A 106 3.11 -12.26 -0.62
N PHE A 107 2.01 -11.54 -0.87
CA PHE A 107 1.66 -11.03 -2.20
C PHE A 107 2.03 -9.55 -2.33
N TYR A 108 1.05 -8.66 -2.39
CA TYR A 108 1.26 -7.29 -2.84
C TYR A 108 1.55 -6.35 -1.67
N SER A 109 2.53 -5.46 -1.80
CA SER A 109 2.72 -4.44 -0.75
C SER A 109 1.55 -3.45 -0.73
N ILE A 110 1.13 -2.99 -1.90
CA ILE A 110 -0.12 -2.27 -2.10
C ILE A 110 -0.93 -2.97 -3.18
N PHE A 111 -2.16 -3.35 -2.85
CA PHE A 111 -3.16 -3.81 -3.80
C PHE A 111 -4.30 -2.81 -3.87
N SER A 112 -4.66 -2.36 -5.07
CA SER A 112 -5.87 -1.58 -5.31
C SER A 112 -6.68 -2.17 -6.47
N SER A 113 -7.99 -2.36 -6.28
CA SER A 113 -8.90 -2.72 -7.37
C SER A 113 -9.96 -1.64 -7.66
N GLY A 114 -10.01 -0.58 -6.86
CA GLY A 114 -10.98 0.50 -7.03
C GLY A 114 -10.58 1.50 -8.12
N ASP A 115 -11.56 1.89 -8.94
CA ASP A 115 -11.40 2.98 -9.92
C ASP A 115 -11.04 4.32 -9.24
N ASP A 116 -10.37 5.20 -10.00
CA ASP A 116 -10.01 6.57 -9.60
C ASP A 116 -9.12 6.62 -8.34
N THR A 117 -8.35 5.55 -8.09
CA THR A 117 -7.43 5.48 -6.95
C THR A 117 -6.19 6.35 -7.18
N THR A 118 -5.68 6.98 -6.12
CA THR A 118 -4.38 7.64 -6.11
C THR A 118 -3.43 6.91 -5.16
N ILE A 119 -2.27 6.47 -5.66
CA ILE A 119 -1.23 5.79 -4.90
C ILE A 119 0.05 6.62 -5.00
N THR A 120 0.59 7.06 -3.87
CA THR A 120 1.86 7.80 -3.78
C THR A 120 2.83 7.08 -2.89
N ASN A 121 4.01 6.76 -3.41
CA ASN A 121 5.15 6.26 -2.65
C ASN A 121 6.29 7.26 -2.70
N SER A 122 6.57 7.91 -1.58
CA SER A 122 7.79 8.71 -1.34
C SER A 122 8.75 8.04 -0.34
N GLY A 123 8.29 7.00 0.34
CA GLY A 123 9.08 6.18 1.25
C GLY A 123 9.61 4.90 0.61
N THR A 124 9.59 3.80 1.36
CA THR A 124 10.06 2.49 0.92
C THR A 124 8.93 1.48 0.86
N ILE A 125 8.86 0.75 -0.25
CA ILE A 125 8.04 -0.44 -0.44
C ILE A 125 8.96 -1.63 -0.72
N THR A 126 8.81 -2.70 0.05
CA THR A 126 9.52 -3.96 -0.15
C THR A 126 8.53 -5.11 -0.24
N ALA A 127 8.31 -5.63 -1.45
CA ALA A 127 7.59 -6.87 -1.68
C ALA A 127 8.60 -8.02 -1.82
N VAL A 128 8.74 -8.83 -0.78
CA VAL A 128 9.80 -9.85 -0.72
C VAL A 128 9.60 -10.91 -1.80
N ASN A 129 8.36 -11.41 -1.94
CA ASN A 129 8.07 -12.57 -2.80
C ASN A 129 7.15 -12.25 -3.99
N ASN A 130 6.73 -10.99 -4.17
CA ASN A 130 5.78 -10.67 -5.23
C ASN A 130 5.86 -9.18 -5.63
N THR A 131 4.72 -8.59 -6.01
CA THR A 131 4.63 -7.26 -6.62
C THR A 131 4.67 -6.14 -5.58
N GLY A 132 5.39 -5.06 -5.88
CA GLY A 132 5.37 -3.84 -5.07
C GLY A 132 3.98 -3.21 -5.02
N ILE A 133 3.51 -2.67 -6.16
CA ILE A 133 2.18 -2.07 -6.30
C ILE A 133 1.41 -2.82 -7.38
N ASN A 134 0.24 -3.37 -7.04
CA ASN A 134 -0.69 -3.96 -7.99
C ASN A 134 -1.99 -3.13 -8.04
N SER A 135 -2.34 -2.62 -9.22
CA SER A 135 -3.58 -1.86 -9.45
C SER A 135 -4.40 -2.48 -10.57
N GLY A 136 -5.68 -2.73 -10.31
CA GLY A 136 -6.66 -3.20 -11.30
C GLY A 136 -7.76 -2.19 -11.66
N GLY A 137 -7.90 -1.10 -10.90
CA GLY A 137 -8.93 -0.08 -11.13
C GLY A 137 -8.56 0.89 -12.25
N ASN A 138 -9.55 1.37 -13.00
CA ASN A 138 -9.34 2.33 -14.08
C ASN A 138 -9.03 3.73 -13.55
N ARG A 139 -8.36 4.56 -14.36
CA ARG A 139 -8.02 5.95 -14.03
C ARG A 139 -7.20 6.04 -12.74
N THR A 140 -6.42 4.99 -12.45
CA THR A 140 -5.55 4.98 -11.28
C THR A 140 -4.34 5.86 -11.57
N THR A 141 -3.95 6.69 -10.59
CA THR A 141 -2.68 7.41 -10.62
C THR A 141 -1.70 6.80 -9.63
N ILE A 142 -0.55 6.33 -10.11
CA ILE A 142 0.54 5.78 -9.29
C ILE A 142 1.74 6.72 -9.43
N THR A 143 2.23 7.26 -8.31
CA THR A 143 3.42 8.11 -8.28
C THR A 143 4.46 7.51 -7.35
N ASN A 144 5.59 7.08 -7.91
CA ASN A 144 6.76 6.62 -7.15
C ASN A 144 7.88 7.67 -7.23
N SER A 145 8.15 8.32 -6.10
CA SER A 145 9.31 9.20 -5.89
C SER A 145 10.30 8.60 -4.87
N GLY A 146 9.89 7.58 -4.14
CA GLY A 146 10.73 6.81 -3.22
C GLY A 146 11.31 5.56 -3.86
N THR A 147 11.38 4.48 -3.07
CA THR A 147 11.94 3.20 -3.50
C THR A 147 10.87 2.11 -3.51
N ILE A 148 10.83 1.33 -4.59
CA ILE A 148 10.10 0.07 -4.68
C ILE A 148 11.11 -1.04 -4.96
N THR A 149 11.12 -2.06 -4.11
CA THR A 149 11.86 -3.30 -4.33
C THR A 149 10.88 -4.46 -4.41
N ALA A 150 10.92 -5.23 -5.50
CA ALA A 150 10.12 -6.44 -5.68
C ALA A 150 11.02 -7.64 -5.98
N GLY A 151 11.04 -8.64 -5.09
CA GLY A 151 12.01 -9.73 -5.19
C GLY A 151 11.72 -10.69 -6.35
N ASN A 152 10.48 -11.18 -6.46
CA ASN A 152 10.13 -12.28 -7.35
C ASN A 152 9.04 -11.95 -8.39
N ASN A 153 8.62 -10.69 -8.50
CA ASN A 153 7.64 -10.29 -9.50
C ASN A 153 7.83 -8.82 -9.91
N THR A 154 6.79 -8.20 -10.48
CA THR A 154 6.80 -6.85 -11.01
C THR A 154 6.97 -5.77 -9.92
N GLY A 155 7.59 -4.63 -10.26
CA GLY A 155 7.66 -3.46 -9.36
C GLY A 155 6.28 -2.79 -9.24
N ILE A 156 5.76 -2.36 -10.38
CA ILE A 156 4.40 -1.81 -10.53
C ILE A 156 3.65 -2.59 -11.62
N ASN A 157 2.52 -3.20 -11.26
CA ASN A 157 1.64 -3.91 -12.18
C ASN A 157 0.29 -3.18 -12.27
N SER A 158 -0.09 -2.67 -13.45
CA SER A 158 -1.28 -1.84 -13.66
C SER A 158 -2.18 -2.36 -14.80
N GLY A 159 -3.39 -2.76 -14.46
CA GLY A 159 -4.37 -3.31 -15.39
C GLY A 159 -5.50 -2.37 -15.81
N GLY A 160 -5.64 -1.22 -15.18
CA GLY A 160 -6.73 -0.27 -15.41
C GLY A 160 -6.57 0.53 -16.70
N ASN A 161 -7.68 0.87 -17.35
CA ASN A 161 -7.65 1.75 -18.51
C ASN A 161 -7.46 3.20 -18.09
N ASN A 162 -6.72 3.97 -18.90
CA ASN A 162 -6.39 5.37 -18.65
C ASN A 162 -5.60 5.57 -17.34
N ASP A 163 -4.86 4.55 -16.91
CA ASP A 163 -3.99 4.66 -15.74
C ASP A 163 -2.80 5.58 -16.05
N THR A 164 -2.31 6.28 -15.04
CA THR A 164 -1.12 7.12 -15.12
C THR A 164 -0.09 6.62 -14.11
N ILE A 165 1.12 6.30 -14.58
CA ILE A 165 2.23 5.82 -13.76
C ILE A 165 3.38 6.80 -13.89
N ASN A 166 3.79 7.43 -12.80
CA ASN A 166 4.90 8.38 -12.74
C ASN A 166 6.00 7.81 -11.85
N ASN A 167 7.15 7.48 -12.43
CA ASN A 167 8.35 7.08 -11.68
C ASN A 167 9.43 8.16 -11.78
N SER A 168 9.68 8.86 -10.67
CA SER A 168 10.86 9.71 -10.48
C SER A 168 11.83 9.14 -9.46
N GLY A 169 11.40 8.12 -8.71
CA GLY A 169 12.21 7.39 -7.73
C GLY A 169 12.94 6.19 -8.34
N THR A 170 13.14 5.17 -7.50
CA THR A 170 13.81 3.93 -7.87
C THR A 170 12.84 2.75 -7.84
N ILE A 171 12.88 1.93 -8.89
CA ILE A 171 12.23 0.62 -8.95
C ILE A 171 13.31 -0.42 -9.20
N THR A 172 13.44 -1.39 -8.31
CA THR A 172 14.37 -2.53 -8.48
C THR A 172 13.58 -3.83 -8.39
N VAL A 173 13.68 -4.66 -9.41
CA VAL A 173 12.96 -5.93 -9.49
C VAL A 173 13.90 -7.07 -9.80
N GLY A 174 13.74 -8.18 -9.09
CA GLY A 174 14.62 -9.35 -9.23
C GLY A 174 14.24 -10.25 -10.41
N ALA A 175 12.94 -10.47 -10.65
CA ALA A 175 12.50 -11.60 -11.48
C ALA A 175 11.66 -11.27 -12.72
N ASP A 176 11.00 -10.11 -12.76
CA ASP A 176 10.02 -9.80 -13.81
C ASP A 176 10.19 -8.34 -14.27
N ASN A 177 9.09 -7.64 -14.53
CA ASN A 177 9.05 -6.33 -15.15
C ASN A 177 9.22 -5.21 -14.12
N GLY A 178 9.95 -4.15 -14.46
CA GLY A 178 10.00 -2.96 -13.60
C GLY A 178 8.60 -2.35 -13.46
N ILE A 179 8.00 -2.03 -14.60
CA ILE A 179 6.60 -1.62 -14.75
C ILE A 179 5.94 -2.53 -15.80
N TYR A 180 4.83 -3.18 -15.45
CA TYR A 180 3.97 -3.88 -16.40
C TYR A 180 2.60 -3.21 -16.46
N SER A 181 2.16 -2.82 -17.66
CA SER A 181 0.87 -2.17 -17.87
C SER A 181 0.09 -2.75 -19.04
N PHE A 182 -1.08 -3.31 -18.75
CA PHE A 182 -1.92 -3.99 -19.74
C PHE A 182 -3.29 -3.35 -19.96
N GLY A 183 -3.56 -2.22 -19.31
CA GLY A 183 -4.75 -1.41 -19.55
C GLY A 183 -4.59 -0.48 -20.76
N ASN A 184 -5.68 -0.22 -21.48
CA ASN A 184 -5.63 0.66 -22.65
C ASN A 184 -5.40 2.12 -22.24
N LYS A 185 -4.75 2.90 -23.11
CA LYS A 185 -4.50 4.34 -22.92
C LYS A 185 -3.72 4.67 -21.64
N ALA A 186 -2.92 3.74 -21.15
CA ALA A 186 -2.03 4.00 -20.03
C ALA A 186 -1.00 5.08 -20.40
N THR A 187 -0.67 5.95 -19.47
CA THR A 187 0.44 6.91 -19.59
C THR A 187 1.52 6.56 -18.59
N ILE A 188 2.72 6.25 -19.06
CA ILE A 188 3.85 5.84 -18.21
C ILE A 188 4.96 6.86 -18.39
N ASN A 189 5.32 7.58 -17.32
CA ASN A 189 6.38 8.57 -17.30
C ASN A 189 7.51 8.09 -16.39
N ASN A 190 8.66 7.76 -16.96
CA ASN A 190 9.86 7.45 -16.20
C ASN A 190 10.89 8.58 -16.34
N SER A 191 11.20 9.23 -15.21
CA SER A 191 12.30 10.17 -15.04
C SER A 191 13.34 9.68 -14.02
N GLY A 192 13.00 8.64 -13.26
CA GLY A 192 13.87 8.00 -12.27
C GLY A 192 14.64 6.81 -12.83
N THR A 193 14.92 5.85 -11.94
CA THR A 193 15.68 4.63 -12.26
C THR A 193 14.78 3.40 -12.19
N ILE A 194 14.89 2.55 -13.20
CA ILE A 194 14.30 1.21 -13.21
C ILE A 194 15.41 0.19 -13.46
N THR A 195 15.52 -0.80 -12.59
CA THR A 195 16.40 -1.96 -12.75
C THR A 195 15.56 -3.23 -12.74
N ALA A 196 15.49 -3.92 -13.88
CA ALA A 196 14.79 -5.19 -14.04
C ALA A 196 15.76 -6.33 -14.32
N GLY A 197 15.92 -7.23 -13.34
CA GLY A 197 16.96 -8.26 -13.35
C GLY A 197 16.77 -9.37 -14.39
N ASN A 198 15.55 -9.62 -14.84
CA ASN A 198 15.22 -10.80 -15.66
C ASN A 198 14.34 -10.53 -16.88
N ASP A 199 13.50 -9.48 -16.88
CA ASP A 199 12.60 -9.21 -18.01
C ASP A 199 12.73 -7.78 -18.56
N PHE A 200 11.62 -7.07 -18.80
CA PHE A 200 11.63 -5.73 -19.35
C PHE A 200 11.69 -4.65 -18.25
N GLY A 201 12.27 -3.50 -18.58
CA GLY A 201 12.21 -2.34 -17.69
C GLY A 201 10.76 -1.81 -17.59
N ILE A 202 10.18 -1.51 -18.76
CA ILE A 202 8.77 -1.17 -18.91
C ILE A 202 8.19 -2.08 -20.01
N PHE A 203 7.16 -2.85 -19.67
CA PHE A 203 6.36 -3.60 -20.64
C PHE A 203 4.93 -3.07 -20.65
N SER A 204 4.43 -2.70 -21.82
CA SER A 204 3.03 -2.41 -22.04
C SER A 204 2.48 -3.19 -23.21
N ASN A 205 1.24 -3.65 -23.12
CA ASN A 205 0.51 -4.28 -24.23
C ASN A 205 -0.93 -3.75 -24.33
N GLY A 206 -1.24 -2.66 -23.61
CA GLY A 206 -2.51 -1.96 -23.72
C GLY A 206 -2.56 -1.11 -24.99
N ALA A 207 -3.72 -1.06 -25.65
CA ALA A 207 -3.86 -0.28 -26.87
C ALA A 207 -3.63 1.21 -26.59
N THR A 208 -2.88 1.89 -27.48
CA THR A 208 -2.62 3.35 -27.42
C THR A 208 -1.96 3.83 -26.13
N ALA A 209 -1.14 2.99 -25.49
CA ALA A 209 -0.31 3.41 -24.37
C ALA A 209 0.72 4.48 -24.81
N ILE A 210 1.03 5.41 -23.90
CA ILE A 210 2.05 6.45 -24.09
C ILE A 210 3.14 6.19 -23.06
N ILE A 211 4.37 5.99 -23.51
CA ILE A 211 5.54 5.77 -22.65
C ILE A 211 6.55 6.89 -22.89
N ASN A 212 6.80 7.70 -21.87
CA ASN A 212 7.78 8.77 -21.87
C ASN A 212 8.93 8.39 -20.94
N ASN A 213 10.11 8.12 -21.49
CA ASN A 213 11.31 7.85 -20.70
C ASN A 213 12.35 8.97 -20.87
N SER A 214 12.66 9.64 -19.76
CA SER A 214 13.79 10.57 -19.60
C SER A 214 14.78 10.09 -18.53
N GLY A 215 14.44 9.01 -17.80
CA GLY A 215 15.26 8.40 -16.77
C GLY A 215 16.15 7.26 -17.27
N THR A 216 16.74 6.53 -16.32
CA THR A 216 17.60 5.38 -16.59
C THR A 216 16.82 4.08 -16.47
N ILE A 217 16.99 3.19 -17.45
CA ILE A 217 16.43 1.85 -17.41
C ILE A 217 17.54 0.84 -17.71
N THR A 218 17.74 -0.10 -16.79
CA THR A 218 18.57 -1.29 -16.97
C THR A 218 17.65 -2.50 -16.94
N ALA A 219 17.64 -3.31 -17.99
CA ALA A 219 16.79 -4.49 -18.10
C ALA A 219 17.56 -5.64 -18.74
N ALA A 220 17.22 -6.89 -18.39
CA ALA A 220 17.83 -8.07 -18.99
C ALA A 220 17.39 -8.29 -20.45
N ASN A 221 16.12 -8.00 -20.76
CA ASN A 221 15.58 -8.05 -22.11
C ASN A 221 15.63 -6.66 -22.77
N TYR A 222 14.48 -6.00 -22.91
CA TYR A 222 14.42 -4.64 -23.46
C TYR A 222 14.12 -3.63 -22.36
N ALA A 223 14.71 -2.44 -22.48
CA ALA A 223 14.38 -1.34 -21.59
C ALA A 223 12.87 -0.99 -21.66
N ILE A 224 12.31 -0.96 -22.87
CA ILE A 224 10.90 -0.65 -23.12
C ILE A 224 10.36 -1.59 -24.20
N ASN A 225 9.19 -2.17 -23.97
CA ASN A 225 8.38 -2.92 -24.94
C ASN A 225 6.92 -2.45 -24.84
N SER A 226 6.28 -2.14 -25.97
CA SER A 226 4.95 -1.50 -26.04
C SER A 226 4.13 -1.99 -27.23
#